data_AF-A0A7S1YZD5-F1
#
_entry.id   AF-A0A7S1YZD5-F1
#
_cell.length_a   1.000
_cell.length_b   1.000
_cell.length_c   1.000
_cell.angle_alpha   90.00
_cell.angle_beta   90.00
_cell.angle_gamma   90.00
#
_symmetry.space_group_name_H-M   'P 1'
#
loop_
_entity.id
_entity.type
_entity.pdbx_description
1 polymer ?
#
loop_
_entity_poly.entity_id
_entity_poly.type
_entity_poly.pdbx_seq_one_letter_code
_entity_poly.pdbx_strand_id
1 'polypeptide(L)'
;AYSLALILKAQYSIDSSSDTWQDYGLLRFPFEIHAGWIVAATFVNFSVFLVSLNAYTTVLFVVAVLSLIGIIAIATLSLWYLAKPNFVIPSVLAWAMVGVAVELKDPMQSIFNQFTGLTIS
;
A
#
# COMPACT_ATOMS: atom_id res chain seq x y z
N ALA A 1 -19.48 -13.68 -3.88
CA ALA A 1 -18.73 -12.60 -3.21
C ALA A 1 -17.91 -11.86 -4.26
N TYR A 2 -18.23 -10.60 -4.55
CA TYR A 2 -17.47 -9.82 -5.53
C TYR A 2 -16.22 -9.25 -4.85
N SER A 3 -15.04 -9.50 -5.41
CA SER A 3 -13.78 -8.92 -4.94
C SER A 3 -13.78 -7.41 -5.15
N LEU A 4 -13.19 -6.65 -4.23
CA LEU A 4 -13.06 -5.19 -4.31
C LEU A 4 -12.39 -4.74 -5.62
N ALA A 5 -11.46 -5.54 -6.13
CA ALA A 5 -10.83 -5.30 -7.44
C ALA A 5 -11.81 -5.42 -8.61
N LEU A 6 -12.80 -6.33 -8.53
CA LEU A 6 -13.83 -6.48 -9.56
C LEU A 6 -14.82 -5.32 -9.53
N ILE A 7 -15.15 -4.81 -8.34
CA ILE A 7 -16.01 -3.64 -8.18
C ILE A 7 -15.34 -2.39 -8.78
N LEU A 8 -14.06 -2.16 -8.48
CA LEU A 8 -13.31 -1.04 -9.06
C LEU A 8 -13.22 -1.15 -10.59
N LYS A 9 -12.93 -2.34 -11.12
CA LYS A 9 -12.89 -2.57 -12.57
C LYS A 9 -14.26 -2.32 -13.23
N ALA A 10 -15.33 -2.80 -12.61
CA ALA A 10 -16.69 -2.61 -13.12
C ALA A 10 -17.12 -1.14 -13.08
N GLN A 11 -16.80 -0.42 -11.99
CA GLN A 11 -17.05 1.02 -11.88
C GLN A 11 -16.31 1.83 -12.94
N TYR A 12 -15.13 1.35 -13.36
CA TYR A 12 -14.33 1.97 -14.40
C TYR A 12 -14.88 1.79 -15.81
N SER A 13 -15.56 0.68 -16.06
CA SER A 13 -16.18 0.37 -17.35
C SER A 13 -17.56 1.01 -17.54
N ILE A 14 -18.17 1.52 -16.46
CA ILE A 14 -19.44 2.27 -16.54
C ILE A 14 -19.10 3.73 -16.88
N ASP A 15 -19.17 4.04 -18.17
CA ASP A 15 -19.02 5.40 -18.68
C ASP A 15 -20.38 6.11 -18.60
N SER A 16 -20.58 6.83 -17.51
CA SER A 16 -21.71 7.74 -17.35
C SER A 16 -21.26 9.12 -17.82
N SER A 17 -21.79 9.55 -18.96
CA SER A 17 -21.50 10.85 -19.58
C SER A 17 -22.01 12.05 -18.75
N SER A 18 -22.57 11.79 -17.56
CA SER A 18 -23.16 12.77 -16.64
C SER A 18 -22.74 12.54 -15.17
N ASP A 19 -21.55 11.98 -14.92
CA ASP A 19 -21.08 11.79 -13.54
C ASP A 19 -20.91 13.13 -12.83
N THR A 20 -21.80 13.41 -11.87
CA THR A 20 -21.69 14.57 -11.00
C THR A 20 -20.56 14.30 -10.01
N TRP A 21 -19.81 15.32 -9.59
CA TRP A 21 -18.74 15.19 -8.59
C TRP A 21 -19.19 14.46 -7.30
N GLN A 22 -20.48 14.54 -6.98
CA GLN A 22 -21.15 13.86 -5.87
C GLN A 22 -21.18 12.34 -6.07
N ASP A 23 -21.45 11.86 -7.28
CA ASP A 23 -21.47 10.43 -7.60
C ASP A 23 -20.06 9.83 -7.45
N TYR A 24 -19.03 10.56 -7.92
CA TYR A 24 -17.64 10.17 -7.71
C TYR A 24 -17.27 10.14 -6.22
N GLY A 25 -17.62 11.20 -5.49
CA GLY A 25 -17.27 11.36 -4.07
C GLY A 25 -17.90 10.32 -3.14
N LEU A 26 -19.12 9.86 -3.44
CA LEU A 26 -19.82 8.86 -2.63
C LEU A 26 -19.55 7.42 -3.08
N LEU A 27 -19.46 7.16 -4.39
CA LEU A 27 -19.47 5.79 -4.92
C LEU A 27 -18.09 5.27 -5.32
N ARG A 28 -17.13 6.13 -5.68
CA ARG A 28 -15.79 5.71 -6.16
C ARG A 28 -14.69 6.04 -5.16
N PHE A 29 -14.65 7.30 -4.71
CA PHE A 29 -13.62 7.81 -3.80
C PHE A 29 -13.37 6.95 -2.54
N PRO A 30 -14.39 6.54 -1.74
CA PRO A 30 -14.13 5.74 -0.55
C PRO A 30 -13.53 4.38 -0.88
N PHE A 31 -13.96 3.72 -1.96
CA PHE A 31 -13.43 2.41 -2.35
C PHE A 31 -11.98 2.51 -2.84
N GLU A 32 -11.64 3.59 -3.55
CA GLU A 32 -10.27 3.88 -3.98
C GLU A 32 -9.34 4.12 -2.79
N ILE A 33 -9.81 4.86 -1.77
CA ILE A 33 -9.06 5.03 -0.50
C ILE A 33 -8.83 3.68 0.17
N HIS A 34 -9.88 2.88 0.34
CA HIS A 34 -9.77 1.57 1.00
C HIS A 34 -8.83 0.64 0.23
N ALA A 35 -8.85 0.67 -1.11
CA ALA A 35 -7.91 -0.09 -1.93
C ALA A 35 -6.46 0.29 -1.65
N GLY A 36 -6.14 1.60 -1.61
CA GLY A 36 -4.80 2.09 -1.27
C GLY A 36 -4.35 1.62 0.11
N TRP A 37 -5.23 1.70 1.11
CA TRP A 37 -4.95 1.23 2.46
C TRP A 37 -4.75 -0.29 2.57
N ILE A 38 -5.55 -1.09 1.87
CA ILE A 38 -5.41 -2.55 1.85
C ILE A 38 -4.05 -2.92 1.27
N VAL A 39 -3.62 -2.26 0.18
CA VAL A 39 -2.29 -2.49 -0.41
C VAL A 39 -1.19 -2.16 0.59
N ALA A 40 -1.23 -0.97 1.22
CA ALA A 40 -0.24 -0.59 2.23
C ALA A 40 -0.20 -1.58 3.41
N ALA A 41 -1.37 -1.92 3.96
CA ALA A 41 -1.50 -2.88 5.06
C ALA A 41 -0.99 -4.28 4.67
N THR A 42 -1.15 -4.70 3.42
CA THR A 42 -0.65 -6.00 2.94
C THR A 42 0.87 -6.08 3.05
N PHE A 43 1.59 -5.07 2.54
CA PHE A 43 3.06 -5.05 2.61
C PHE A 43 3.59 -4.92 4.05
N VAL A 44 2.94 -4.10 4.88
CA VAL A 44 3.32 -3.95 6.29
C VAL A 44 3.09 -5.26 7.04
N ASN A 45 1.92 -5.87 6.91
CA ASN A 45 1.63 -7.14 7.59
C ASN A 45 2.51 -8.28 7.08
N PHE A 46 2.85 -8.32 5.79
CA PHE A 46 3.81 -9.29 5.26
C PHE A 46 5.19 -9.13 5.90
N SER A 47 5.65 -7.89 6.09
CA SER A 47 6.91 -7.61 6.78
C SER A 47 6.85 -8.06 8.24
N VAL A 48 5.76 -7.75 8.97
CA VAL A 48 5.54 -8.18 10.36
C VAL A 48 5.47 -9.70 10.47
N PHE A 49 4.83 -10.37 9.51
CA PHE A 49 4.76 -11.83 9.46
C PHE A 49 6.15 -12.47 9.37
N LEU A 50 7.05 -11.94 8.54
CA LEU A 50 8.43 -12.44 8.46
C LEU A 50 9.22 -12.21 9.75
N VAL A 51 8.98 -11.08 10.44
CA VAL A 51 9.55 -10.84 11.76
C VAL A 51 9.06 -11.89 12.76
N SER A 52 7.77 -12.26 12.71
CA SER A 52 7.22 -13.30 13.59
C SER A 52 7.82 -14.69 13.36
N LEU A 53 8.34 -14.96 12.15
CA LEU A 53 9.06 -16.18 11.81
C LEU A 53 10.54 -16.15 12.19
N ASN A 54 11.01 -15.09 12.87
CA ASN A 54 12.42 -14.86 13.19
C ASN A 54 13.32 -14.91 11.94
N ALA A 55 12.85 -14.36 10.81
CA ALA A 55 13.62 -14.31 9.60
C ALA A 55 14.92 -13.50 9.78
N TYR A 56 16.00 -13.92 9.12
CA TYR A 56 17.28 -13.23 9.18
C TYR A 56 17.18 -11.78 8.69
N THR A 57 18.00 -10.90 9.25
CA THR A 57 18.04 -9.46 8.92
C THR A 57 18.22 -9.20 7.42
N THR A 58 19.02 -10.02 6.72
CA THR A 58 19.18 -9.95 5.26
C THR A 58 17.87 -10.18 4.51
N VAL A 59 17.05 -11.14 4.96
CA VAL A 59 15.75 -11.45 4.33
C VAL A 59 14.77 -10.30 4.57
N LEU A 60 14.73 -9.77 5.80
CA LEU A 60 13.88 -8.61 6.13
C LEU A 60 14.23 -7.38 5.29
N PHE A 61 15.52 -7.11 5.08
CA PHE A 61 15.98 -6.02 4.23
C PHE A 61 15.55 -6.20 2.77
N VAL A 62 15.79 -7.39 2.19
CA VAL A 62 15.39 -7.69 0.80
C VAL A 62 13.88 -7.53 0.63
N VAL A 63 13.09 -8.02 1.59
CA VAL A 63 11.63 -7.89 1.53
C VAL A 63 11.17 -6.45 1.70
N ALA A 64 11.82 -5.64 2.53
CA ALA A 64 11.52 -4.22 2.64
C ALA A 64 11.76 -3.49 1.29
N VAL A 65 12.86 -3.79 0.61
CA VAL A 65 13.15 -3.24 -0.74
C VAL A 65 12.13 -3.71 -1.77
N LEU A 66 11.80 -5.00 -1.80
CA LEU A 66 10.78 -5.54 -2.71
C LEU A 66 9.39 -4.94 -2.44
N SER A 67 9.05 -4.68 -1.18
CA SER A 67 7.80 -4.04 -0.79
C SER A 67 7.73 -2.61 -1.31
N LEU A 68 8.83 -1.85 -1.22
CA LEU A 68 8.92 -0.51 -1.79
C LEU A 68 8.71 -0.52 -3.31
N ILE A 69 9.38 -1.43 -4.01
CA ILE A 69 9.21 -1.60 -5.46
C ILE A 69 7.76 -1.97 -5.79
N GLY A 70 7.15 -2.88 -5.02
CA GLY A 70 5.76 -3.29 -5.19
C GLY A 70 4.77 -2.14 -5.02
N ILE A 71 4.95 -1.30 -4.01
CA ILE A 71 4.12 -0.10 -3.78
C ILE A 71 4.25 0.88 -4.95
N ILE A 72 5.47 1.15 -5.42
CA ILE A 72 5.71 2.04 -6.57
C ILE A 72 5.12 1.45 -7.86
N ALA A 73 5.23 0.14 -8.07
CA ALA A 73 4.66 -0.54 -9.22
C ALA A 73 3.13 -0.46 -9.21
N ILE A 74 2.47 -0.67 -8.07
CA ILE A 74 1.01 -0.56 -7.97
C ILE A 74 0.56 0.89 -8.17
N ALA A 75 1.28 1.86 -7.59
CA ALA A 75 1.01 3.27 -7.79
C ALA A 75 1.12 3.67 -9.28
N THR A 76 2.17 3.22 -9.97
CA THR A 76 2.33 3.51 -11.41
C THR A 76 1.27 2.79 -12.26
N LEU A 77 0.98 1.51 -11.99
CA LEU A 77 -0.09 0.79 -12.69
C LEU A 77 -1.46 1.47 -12.51
N SER A 78 -1.76 2.00 -11.32
CA SER A 78 -3.02 2.71 -11.06
C SER A 78 -3.18 4.01 -11.86
N LEU A 79 -2.07 4.62 -12.28
CA LEU A 79 -2.05 5.83 -13.10
C LEU A 79 -2.15 5.54 -14.60
N TRP A 80 -1.47 4.49 -15.08
CA TRP A 80 -1.27 4.27 -16.51
C TRP A 80 -2.12 3.14 -17.12
N TYR A 81 -2.63 2.21 -16.31
CA TYR A 81 -3.34 1.03 -16.81
C TYR A 81 -4.87 1.21 -16.85
N LEU A 82 -5.40 2.18 -16.12
CA LEU A 82 -6.84 2.47 -16.10
C LEU A 82 -7.19 3.47 -17.23
N ALA A 83 -8.39 3.32 -17.82
CA ALA A 83 -8.87 4.13 -18.95
C ALA A 83 -8.99 5.65 -18.67
N LYS A 84 -8.87 6.03 -17.41
CA LYS A 84 -8.85 7.35 -16.79
C LYS A 84 -7.76 7.21 -15.70
N PRO A 85 -6.95 8.22 -15.40
CA PRO A 85 -5.95 8.11 -14.35
C PRO A 85 -6.60 8.24 -12.96
N ASN A 86 -6.30 7.30 -12.04
CA ASN A 86 -6.73 7.40 -10.64
C ASN A 86 -5.57 7.94 -9.78
N PHE A 87 -5.76 9.13 -9.22
CA PHE A 87 -4.76 9.79 -8.38
C PHE A 87 -4.93 9.51 -6.88
N VAL A 88 -6.05 8.94 -6.45
CA VAL A 88 -6.37 8.71 -5.04
C VAL A 88 -5.52 7.58 -4.48
N ILE A 89 -5.46 6.43 -5.17
CA ILE A 89 -4.66 5.27 -4.77
C ILE A 89 -3.17 5.64 -4.60
N PRO A 90 -2.47 6.27 -5.58
CA PRO A 90 -1.08 6.63 -5.41
C PRO A 90 -0.87 7.70 -4.33
N SER A 91 -1.85 8.60 -4.11
CA SER A 91 -1.77 9.59 -3.02
C SER A 91 -1.85 8.93 -1.64
N VAL A 92 -2.75 7.96 -1.45
CA VAL A 92 -2.86 7.19 -0.20
C VAL A 92 -1.59 6.38 0.06
N LEU A 93 -1.04 5.74 -0.97
CA LEU A 93 0.23 5.01 -0.86
C LEU A 93 1.40 5.93 -0.51
N ALA A 94 1.50 7.10 -1.14
CA ALA A 94 2.53 8.10 -0.82
C ALA A 94 2.41 8.59 0.62
N TRP A 95 1.19 8.86 1.08
CA TRP A 95 0.93 9.25 2.47
C TRP A 95 1.30 8.13 3.45
N ALA A 96 0.97 6.87 3.16
CA ALA A 96 1.36 5.73 3.98
C ALA A 96 2.89 5.58 4.06
N MET A 97 3.60 5.78 2.95
CA MET A 97 5.06 5.77 2.91
C MET A 97 5.70 6.88 3.74
N VAL A 98 5.08 8.07 3.78
CA VAL A 98 5.53 9.15 4.67
C VAL A 98 5.39 8.74 6.14
N GLY A 99 4.28 8.09 6.52
CA GLY A 99 4.10 7.55 7.87
C GLY A 99 5.21 6.57 8.25
N VAL A 100 5.51 5.61 7.39
CA VAL A 100 6.62 4.66 7.59
C VAL A 100 7.96 5.40 7.72
N ALA A 101 8.22 6.40 6.88
CA ALA A 101 9.46 7.18 6.93
C ALA A 101 9.60 7.99 8.23
N VAL A 102 8.51 8.47 8.81
CA VAL A 102 8.50 9.16 10.11
C VAL A 102 8.81 8.18 11.24
N GLU A 103 8.16 7.01 11.27
CA GLU A 103 8.41 5.96 12.26
C GLU A 103 9.86 5.45 12.19
N LEU A 104 10.46 5.38 11.01
CA LEU A 104 11.86 4.97 10.85
C LEU A 104 12.88 5.99 11.36
N LYS A 105 12.49 7.25 11.62
CA LYS A 105 13.40 8.25 12.23
C LYS A 105 13.61 8.00 13.72
N ASP A 106 12.59 7.45 14.40
CA ASP A 106 12.66 7.03 15.80
C ASP A 106 12.17 5.58 15.89
N PRO A 107 12.97 4.62 15.39
CA PRO A 107 12.52 3.25 15.21
C PRO A 107 12.29 2.58 16.56
N MET A 108 11.25 1.76 16.62
CA MET A 108 10.99 0.93 17.79
C MET A 108 12.22 0.06 18.13
N GLN A 109 12.53 -0.06 19.43
CA GLN A 109 13.70 -0.77 19.95
C GLN A 109 13.88 -2.19 19.36
N SER A 110 12.79 -2.90 19.06
CA SER A 110 12.86 -4.22 18.43
C SER A 110 13.47 -4.18 17.03
N ILE A 111 13.14 -3.19 16.21
CA ILE A 111 13.72 -2.99 14.88
C ILE A 111 15.18 -2.57 15.03
N PHE A 112 15.47 -1.62 15.93
CA PHE A 112 16.83 -1.17 16.18
C PHE A 112 17.75 -2.34 16.57
N ASN A 113 17.35 -3.17 17.53
CA ASN A 113 18.14 -4.33 17.98
C ASN A 113 18.32 -5.37 16.87
N GLN A 114 17.29 -5.60 16.04
CA GLN A 114 17.32 -6.55 14.92
C GLN A 114 18.34 -6.16 13.83
N PHE A 115 18.48 -4.86 13.55
CA PHE A 115 19.38 -4.36 12.49
C PHE A 115 20.76 -3.92 12.98
N THR A 116 20.94 -3.69 14.30
CA THR A 116 22.25 -3.38 14.90
C THR A 116 22.99 -4.61 15.43
N GLY A 117 22.35 -5.79 15.42
CA GLY A 117 22.96 -7.03 15.92
C GLY A 117 23.06 -7.09 17.46
N LEU A 118 22.30 -6.24 18.17
CA LEU A 118 22.20 -6.24 19.64
C LEU A 118 21.21 -7.28 20.18
N THR A 119 20.77 -8.23 19.36
CA THR A 119 20.14 -9.47 19.83
C THR A 119 21.20 -10.31 20.54
N ILE A 120 21.38 -10.03 21.84
CA ILE A 120 22.02 -10.95 22.77
C ILE A 120 21.22 -12.26 22.68
N SER A 121 21.93 -13.32 22.29
CA SER A 121 21.51 -14.72 22.22
C SER A 121 20.50 -15.14 23.28
#